data_AF-A0A2U3GTT0-F1
#
_entry.id   AF-A0A2U3GTT0-F1
#
_cell.length_a   1.000
_cell.length_b   1.000
_cell.length_c   1.000
_cell.angle_alpha   90.00
_cell.angle_beta   90.00
_cell.angle_gamma   90.00
#
_symmetry.space_group_name_H-M   'P 1'
#
loop_
_entity.id
_entity.type
_entity.pdbx_description
1 polymer ?
#
loop_
_entity_poly.entity_id
_entity_poly.type
_entity_poly.pdbx_seq_one_letter_code
_entity_poly.pdbx_strand_id
1 'polypeptide(L)'
;MTSTITLPLFGEDAEQIEAEPRPPAVSLGMAASRARLVAYRDTQHADDEQRALLVVDCPFCDSQHVHPAGLLAKPRVCPRTSRCVGRPTGVYYFPAVTQ
;
A
#
# COMPACT_ATOMS: atom_id res chain seq x y z
N MET A 1 9.66 38.55 38.64
CA MET A 1 9.47 37.15 39.07
C MET A 1 8.75 36.44 37.95
N THR A 2 9.44 35.55 37.24
CA THR A 2 8.98 34.92 36.00
C THR A 2 8.49 33.51 36.34
N SER A 3 7.21 33.23 36.13
CA SER A 3 6.64 31.90 36.40
C SER A 3 6.76 31.02 35.16
N THR A 4 7.59 29.98 35.25
CA THR A 4 7.70 28.93 34.23
C THR A 4 6.62 27.88 34.50
N ILE A 5 5.71 27.68 33.55
CA ILE A 5 4.73 26.58 33.58
C ILE A 5 5.41 25.35 32.96
N THR A 6 5.61 24.31 33.78
CA THR A 6 6.08 23.00 33.32
C THR A 6 4.85 22.16 32.97
N LEU A 7 4.66 21.86 31.68
CA LEU A 7 3.68 20.87 31.22
C LEU A 7 4.31 19.46 31.35
N PRO A 8 3.65 18.49 32.00
CA PRO A 8 4.17 17.13 32.08
C PRO A 8 4.09 16.48 30.70
N LEU A 9 5.26 16.18 30.11
CA LEU A 9 5.37 15.73 28.71
C LEU A 9 5.13 14.22 28.53
N PHE A 10 5.03 13.44 29.61
CA PHE A 10 4.83 11.99 29.54
C PHE A 10 3.94 11.52 30.70
N GLY A 11 2.81 10.90 30.36
CA GLY A 11 2.00 10.11 31.29
C GLY A 11 2.63 8.73 31.49
N GLU A 12 2.43 8.17 32.67
CA GLU A 12 2.98 6.87 33.09
C GLU A 12 2.45 5.74 32.19
N ASP A 13 3.36 4.94 31.63
CA ASP A 13 3.03 3.76 30.81
C ASP A 13 2.29 2.73 31.68
N ALA A 14 0.95 2.74 31.60
CA ALA A 14 0.16 1.59 32.01
C ALA A 14 0.42 0.48 30.99
N GLU A 15 0.94 -0.67 31.46
CA GLU A 15 1.06 -1.90 30.68
C GLU A 15 -0.30 -2.29 30.08
N GLN A 16 -0.53 -1.85 28.84
CA GLN A 16 -1.57 -2.41 27.99
C GLN A 16 -1.04 -3.75 27.52
N ILE A 17 -1.57 -4.82 28.11
CA ILE A 17 -1.49 -6.16 27.53
C ILE A 17 -2.23 -6.07 26.19
N GLU A 18 -1.49 -5.76 25.12
CA GLU A 18 -1.97 -5.87 23.77
C GLU A 18 -2.32 -7.34 23.55
N ALA A 19 -3.62 -7.64 23.54
CA ALA A 19 -4.08 -8.88 22.95
C ALA A 19 -3.69 -8.81 21.47
N GLU A 20 -2.63 -9.54 21.10
CA GLU A 20 -2.22 -9.67 19.70
C GLU A 20 -3.46 -10.00 18.87
N PRO A 21 -3.81 -9.20 17.85
CA PRO A 21 -4.95 -9.49 17.01
C PRO A 21 -4.65 -10.80 16.29
N ARG A 22 -5.26 -11.90 16.75
CA ARG A 22 -5.13 -13.21 16.13
C ARG A 22 -5.50 -13.05 14.65
N PRO A 23 -4.56 -13.27 13.71
CA PRO A 23 -4.83 -13.05 12.31
C PRO A 23 -5.99 -13.96 11.89
N PRO A 24 -6.96 -13.46 11.11
CA PRO A 24 -8.06 -14.30 10.64
C PRO A 24 -7.51 -15.51 9.88
N ALA A 25 -8.20 -16.64 9.99
CA ALA A 25 -7.83 -17.89 9.35
C ALA A 25 -7.58 -17.65 7.84
N VAL A 26 -6.35 -17.93 7.40
CA VAL A 26 -5.91 -17.70 6.03
C VAL A 26 -6.60 -18.73 5.12
N SER A 27 -7.69 -18.33 4.47
CA SER A 27 -8.22 -19.06 3.33
C SER A 27 -7.22 -18.96 2.19
N LEU A 28 -6.80 -20.10 1.64
CA LEU A 28 -5.82 -20.17 0.57
C LEU A 28 -6.10 -19.18 -0.56
N GLY A 29 -5.14 -18.28 -0.77
CA GLY A 29 -4.52 -18.11 -2.08
C GLY A 29 -5.27 -17.24 -3.09
N MET A 30 -4.90 -15.97 -3.17
CA MET A 30 -5.18 -15.08 -4.30
C MET A 30 -6.59 -14.47 -4.35
N ALA A 31 -6.67 -13.15 -4.10
CA ALA A 31 -7.88 -12.36 -4.29
C ALA A 31 -7.79 -11.49 -5.56
N ALA A 32 -8.90 -11.34 -6.28
CA ALA A 32 -8.99 -10.34 -7.34
C ALA A 32 -9.07 -8.94 -6.72
N SER A 33 -8.49 -7.95 -7.39
CA SER A 33 -8.49 -6.56 -6.92
C SER A 33 -8.75 -5.60 -8.06
N ARG A 34 -9.47 -4.51 -7.75
CA ARG A 34 -9.64 -3.40 -8.69
C ARG A 34 -8.31 -2.66 -8.80
N ALA A 35 -7.95 -2.33 -10.03
CA ALA A 35 -6.76 -1.56 -10.32
C ALA A 35 -7.05 -0.47 -11.35
N ARG A 36 -6.37 0.66 -11.19
CA ARG A 36 -6.36 1.76 -12.15
C ARG A 36 -4.93 2.09 -12.56
N LEU A 37 -4.75 2.49 -13.81
CA LEU A 37 -3.49 2.97 -14.35
C LEU A 37 -3.40 4.47 -14.12
N VAL A 38 -2.29 4.94 -13.57
CA VAL A 38 -2.04 6.37 -13.36
C VAL A 38 -0.76 6.76 -14.08
N ALA A 39 -0.87 7.74 -14.98
CA ALA A 39 0.28 8.32 -15.65
C ALA A 39 1.04 9.25 -14.69
N TYR A 40 2.37 9.23 -14.77
CA TYR A 40 3.22 10.22 -14.10
C TYR A 40 4.42 10.59 -14.97
N ARG A 41 4.96 11.78 -14.73
CA ARG A 41 6.22 12.21 -15.35
C ARG A 41 7.36 11.85 -14.42
N ASP A 42 8.28 11.02 -14.91
CA ASP A 42 9.47 10.64 -14.16
C ASP A 42 10.57 11.66 -14.45
N THR A 43 10.95 12.44 -13.42
CA THR A 43 12.00 13.45 -13.55
C THR A 43 13.40 12.86 -13.32
N GLN A 44 13.51 11.58 -12.96
CA GLN A 44 14.79 10.92 -12.72
C GLN A 44 15.40 10.33 -13.99
N HIS A 45 14.60 10.17 -15.05
CA HIS A 45 15.05 9.66 -16.34
C HIS A 45 15.01 10.77 -17.39
N ALA A 46 16.07 10.88 -18.18
CA ALA A 46 16.24 11.93 -19.19
C ALA A 46 15.52 11.62 -20.52
N ASP A 47 14.71 10.55 -20.57
CA ASP A 47 14.05 10.06 -21.77
C ASP A 47 12.74 10.79 -22.11
N ASP A 48 12.27 11.69 -21.23
CA ASP A 48 10.99 12.42 -21.30
C ASP A 48 9.76 11.51 -21.47
N GLU A 49 9.92 10.21 -21.23
CA GLU A 49 8.85 9.23 -21.41
C GLU A 49 7.88 9.27 -20.22
N GLN A 50 6.58 9.34 -20.50
CA GLN A 50 5.57 9.18 -19.46
C GLN A 50 5.54 7.74 -18.95
N ARG A 51 5.49 7.61 -17.64
CA ARG A 51 5.45 6.33 -16.94
C ARG A 51 4.08 6.07 -16.36
N ALA A 52 3.84 4.82 -16.00
CA ALA A 52 2.60 4.35 -15.45
C ALA A 52 2.80 3.64 -14.11
N LEU A 53 1.86 3.89 -13.21
CA LEU A 53 1.68 3.18 -11.96
C LEU A 53 0.35 2.42 -11.99
N LEU A 54 0.30 1.28 -11.34
CA LEU A 54 -0.94 0.58 -11.00
C LEU A 54 -1.29 0.93 -9.57
N VAL A 55 -2.41 1.60 -9.39
CA VAL A 55 -2.98 1.83 -8.06
C VAL A 55 -4.08 0.82 -7.83
N VAL A 56 -3.95 0.05 -6.75
CA VAL A 56 -4.77 -1.11 -6.45
C VAL A 56 -5.43 -0.92 -5.09
N ASP A 57 -6.73 -1.16 -5.03
CA ASP A 57 -7.44 -1.28 -3.75
C ASP A 57 -7.16 -2.68 -3.16
N CYS A 58 -6.34 -2.76 -2.10
CA CYS A 58 -5.91 -4.04 -1.56
C CYS A 58 -7.01 -4.71 -0.72
N PRO A 59 -7.39 -5.97 -1.01
CA PRO A 59 -8.49 -6.66 -0.33
C PRO A 59 -8.12 -7.18 1.07
N PHE A 60 -6.90 -6.91 1.55
CA PHE A 60 -6.39 -7.48 2.81
C PHE A 60 -6.11 -6.43 3.89
N CYS A 61 -5.86 -5.17 3.54
CA CYS A 61 -5.46 -4.13 4.47
C CYS A 61 -6.23 -2.81 4.28
N ASP A 62 -7.28 -2.82 3.44
CA ASP A 62 -8.13 -1.66 3.16
C ASP A 62 -7.34 -0.39 2.75
N SER A 63 -6.15 -0.59 2.20
CA SER A 63 -5.22 0.45 1.78
C SER A 63 -4.95 0.36 0.29
N GLN A 64 -4.57 1.48 -0.33
CA GLN A 64 -4.12 1.49 -1.71
C GLN A 64 -2.65 1.07 -1.80
N HIS A 65 -2.36 0.13 -2.69
CA HIS A 65 -0.99 -0.24 -3.03
C HIS A 65 -0.64 0.27 -4.43
N VAL A 66 0.59 0.78 -4.55
CA VAL A 66 1.12 1.32 -5.80
C VAL A 66 2.17 0.37 -6.34
N HIS A 67 1.99 -0.09 -7.58
CA HIS A 67 2.93 -0.97 -8.27
C HIS A 67 3.48 -0.30 -9.53
N PRO A 68 4.75 -0.53 -9.89
CA PRO A 68 5.29 -0.03 -11.14
C PRO A 68 4.68 -0.76 -12.34
N ALA A 69 4.17 0.02 -13.31
CA ALA A 69 3.64 -0.47 -14.58
C ALA A 69 4.53 -0.12 -15.79
N GLY A 70 5.70 0.48 -15.60
CA GLY A 70 6.62 0.78 -16.70
C GLY A 70 6.17 2.01 -17.50
N LEU A 71 6.25 1.95 -18.82
CA LEU A 71 5.91 3.08 -19.69
C LEU A 71 4.40 3.19 -19.91
N LEU A 72 3.87 4.41 -19.99
CA LEU A 72 2.46 4.67 -20.26
C LEU A 72 2.01 4.14 -21.63
N ALA A 73 2.90 4.22 -22.63
CA ALA A 73 2.62 3.72 -23.99
C ALA A 73 2.53 2.18 -24.05
N LYS A 74 3.15 1.47 -23.10
CA LYS A 74 3.14 0.01 -23.04
C LYS A 74 3.12 -0.45 -21.57
N PRO A 75 2.00 -0.25 -20.87
CA PRO A 75 1.94 -0.52 -19.45
C PRO A 75 1.99 -2.03 -19.23
N ARG A 76 2.84 -2.44 -18.29
CA ARG A 76 2.93 -3.81 -17.79
C ARG A 76 1.81 -4.07 -16.79
N VAL A 77 0.62 -4.23 -17.33
CA VAL A 77 -0.52 -4.79 -16.61
C VAL A 77 -0.24 -6.26 -16.30
N CYS A 78 -0.16 -6.56 -15.01
CA CYS A 78 0.36 -7.81 -14.48
C CYS A 78 -0.49 -9.03 -14.83
N PRO A 79 0.13 -10.15 -15.21
CA PRO A 79 -0.20 -11.47 -14.70
C PRO A 79 0.87 -11.84 -13.68
N ARG A 80 0.97 -11.09 -12.59
CA ARG A 80 1.93 -11.36 -11.50
C ARG A 80 1.22 -11.16 -10.18
N THR A 81 1.44 -12.11 -9.28
CA THR A 81 0.90 -12.13 -7.92
C THR A 81 1.58 -11.06 -7.09
N SER A 82 0.80 -10.09 -6.60
CA SER A 82 1.29 -9.08 -5.66
C SER A 82 0.99 -9.52 -4.23
N ARG A 83 1.89 -9.20 -3.29
CA ARG A 83 1.68 -9.45 -1.86
C ARG A 83 1.25 -8.17 -1.16
N CYS A 84 0.42 -8.31 -0.12
CA CYS A 84 0.07 -7.22 0.76
C CYS A 84 1.19 -6.99 1.78
N VAL A 85 1.64 -5.75 1.94
CA VAL A 85 2.66 -5.41 2.95
C VAL A 85 2.08 -5.38 4.36
N GLY A 86 0.80 -5.00 4.52
CA GLY A 86 0.11 -5.00 5.81
C GLY A 86 -0.35 -6.38 6.28
N ARG A 87 -0.41 -7.38 5.37
CA ARG A 87 -0.74 -8.77 5.67
C ARG A 87 0.07 -9.71 4.78
N PRO A 88 1.22 -10.22 5.27
CA PRO A 88 2.18 -10.97 4.45
C PRO A 88 1.63 -12.28 3.85
N THR A 89 0.52 -12.79 4.37
CA THR A 89 -0.18 -13.98 3.88
C THR A 89 -1.15 -13.69 2.72
N GLY A 90 -1.47 -12.41 2.45
CA GLY A 90 -2.41 -12.01 1.41
C GLY A 90 -1.75 -11.82 0.05
N VAL A 91 -2.12 -12.66 -0.93
CA VAL A 91 -1.73 -12.52 -2.34
C VAL A 91 -2.92 -12.02 -3.15
N TYR A 92 -2.72 -11.09 -4.08
CA TYR A 92 -3.78 -10.57 -4.95
C TYR A 92 -3.32 -10.38 -6.40
N TYR A 93 -4.29 -10.27 -7.31
CA TYR A 93 -4.10 -10.09 -8.76
C TYR A 93 -5.15 -9.10 -9.34
N PHE A 94 -4.92 -8.59 -10.56
CA PHE A 94 -5.75 -7.57 -11.19
C PHE A 94 -6.37 -8.11 -12.49
N PRO A 95 -7.64 -8.58 -12.48
CA PRO A 95 -8.26 -9.12 -13.68
C PRO A 95 -8.62 -8.04 -14.70
N ALA A 96 -8.83 -6.79 -14.24
CA ALA A 96 -9.17 -5.65 -15.09
C ALA A 96 -8.46 -4.41 -14.57
N VAL A 97 -7.93 -3.60 -15.50
CA VAL A 97 -7.27 -2.33 -15.21
C VAL A 97 -8.00 -1.24 -15.96
N THR A 98 -8.47 -0.24 -15.22
CA THR A 98 -9.12 0.97 -15.76
C THR A 98 -8.11 2.09 -15.95
N GLN A 99 -8.39 3.04 -16.83
CA GLN A 99 -7.59 4.27 -17.01
C GLN A 99 -8.25 5.45 -16.32
#